data_AF-A0A9E4S777-F1
#
_entry.id   AF-A0A9E4S777-F1
#
_cell.length_a   1.000
_cell.length_b   1.000
_cell.length_c   1.000
_cell.angle_alpha   90.00
_cell.angle_beta   90.00
_cell.angle_gamma   90.00
#
_symmetry.space_group_name_H-M   'P 1'
#
loop_
_entity.id
_entity.type
_entity.pdbx_description
1 polymer ?
#
loop_
_entity_poly.entity_id
_entity_poly.type
_entity_poly.pdbx_seq_one_letter_code
_entity_poly.pdbx_strand_id
1 'polypeptide(L)'
;MPYAEVAVNAAAPIRQTFTYRLPDELTVAVGQAVYVPFGARTLQGIVAEITAEPRYKDTRDIEAVIDARPLVTPERMSLAGWLSDYYRAPLFDCVSLMLPPGFKRRPQTLLRLAFWAGDAPDDLNDTERTVMDALREREETESEDLKRSLKDVRGVARAVASLVRRGLVARTYRLARPAVQPRV
;
A
#
# COMPACT_ATOMS: atom_id res chain seq x y z
N MET A 1 -13.79 -4.30 -14.75
CA MET A 1 -12.52 -4.02 -14.05
C MET A 1 -12.10 -5.30 -13.35
N PRO A 2 -10.85 -5.77 -13.50
CA PRO A 2 -10.40 -6.98 -12.83
C PRO A 2 -10.15 -6.74 -11.34
N TYR A 3 -10.07 -7.84 -10.59
CA TYR A 3 -9.76 -7.90 -9.18
C TYR A 3 -8.52 -8.77 -8.96
N ALA A 4 -7.85 -8.54 -7.85
CA ALA A 4 -6.69 -9.33 -7.45
C ALA A 4 -6.90 -9.88 -6.04
N GLU A 5 -6.63 -11.17 -5.90
CA GLU A 5 -6.49 -11.81 -4.59
C GLU A 5 -5.06 -11.60 -4.10
N VAL A 6 -4.90 -10.95 -2.96
CA VAL A 6 -3.57 -10.59 -2.44
C VAL A 6 -3.31 -11.29 -1.11
N ALA A 7 -2.18 -11.99 -1.02
CA ALA A 7 -1.63 -12.48 0.23
C ALA A 7 -0.92 -11.32 0.94
N VAL A 8 -1.36 -10.95 2.14
CA VAL A 8 -0.89 -9.74 2.83
C VAL A 8 0.09 -10.02 3.96
N ASN A 9 1.08 -9.15 4.13
CA ASN A 9 2.05 -9.17 5.22
C ASN A 9 1.44 -8.62 6.53
N ALA A 10 0.48 -9.35 7.10
CA ALA A 10 -0.16 -8.99 8.35
C ALA A 10 0.58 -9.56 9.57
N ALA A 11 0.47 -8.89 10.72
CA ALA A 11 1.06 -9.39 11.97
C ALA A 11 0.30 -10.61 12.54
N ALA A 12 -0.98 -10.75 12.18
CA ALA A 12 -1.77 -11.92 12.52
C ALA A 12 -1.53 -13.03 11.47
N PRO A 13 -1.58 -14.32 11.86
CA PRO A 13 -1.43 -15.44 10.94
C PRO A 13 -2.70 -15.57 10.07
N ILE A 14 -2.72 -14.90 8.92
CA ILE A 14 -3.86 -14.91 8.01
C ILE A 14 -3.61 -15.92 6.88
N ARG A 15 -4.49 -16.93 6.81
CA ARG A 15 -4.39 -18.02 5.82
C ARG A 15 -5.11 -17.74 4.50
N GLN A 16 -5.96 -16.72 4.47
CA GLN A 16 -6.73 -16.34 3.30
C GLN A 16 -6.10 -15.14 2.56
N THR A 17 -6.45 -14.99 1.29
CA THR A 17 -6.21 -13.79 0.51
C THR A 17 -7.28 -12.73 0.79
N PHE A 18 -7.00 -11.50 0.37
CA PHE A 18 -7.96 -10.41 0.37
C PHE A 18 -8.17 -9.91 -1.06
N THR A 19 -9.43 -9.67 -1.41
CA THR A 19 -9.81 -9.16 -2.73
C THR A 19 -9.61 -7.65 -2.80
N TYR A 20 -8.88 -7.20 -3.81
CA TYR A 20 -8.69 -5.79 -4.13
C TYR A 20 -9.13 -5.51 -5.56
N ARG A 21 -9.67 -4.32 -5.78
CA ARG A 21 -9.95 -3.83 -7.14
C ARG A 21 -8.65 -3.36 -7.79
N LEU A 22 -8.52 -3.62 -9.08
CA LEU A 22 -7.42 -3.11 -9.89
C LEU A 22 -7.81 -1.78 -10.54
N PRO A 23 -7.15 -0.66 -10.19
CA PRO A 23 -7.30 0.60 -10.93
C PRO A 23 -6.85 0.44 -12.38
N ASP A 24 -7.47 1.18 -13.31
CA ASP A 24 -7.19 1.09 -14.74
C ASP A 24 -5.74 1.49 -15.08
N GLU A 25 -5.12 2.30 -14.22
CA GLU A 25 -3.74 2.77 -14.37
C GLU A 25 -2.70 1.73 -13.90
N LEU A 26 -3.12 0.67 -13.22
CA LEU A 26 -2.23 -0.35 -12.67
C LEU A 26 -2.33 -1.66 -13.44
N THR A 27 -1.21 -2.08 -14.04
CA THR A 27 -1.04 -3.43 -14.57
C THR A 27 -0.30 -4.28 -13.55
N VAL A 28 -0.91 -5.39 -13.13
CA VAL A 28 -0.28 -6.38 -12.24
C VAL A 28 -0.44 -7.79 -12.81
N ALA A 29 0.46 -8.68 -12.39
CA ALA A 29 0.42 -10.10 -12.68
C ALA A 29 0.47 -10.92 -11.39
N VAL A 30 0.20 -12.22 -11.49
CA VAL A 30 0.43 -13.15 -10.36
C VAL A 30 1.91 -13.12 -9.97
N GLY A 31 2.18 -13.09 -8.67
CA GLY A 31 3.52 -12.95 -8.09
C GLY A 31 4.04 -11.51 -8.01
N GLN A 32 3.27 -10.53 -8.45
CA GLN A 32 3.61 -9.11 -8.30
C GLN A 32 3.55 -8.68 -6.84
N ALA A 33 4.53 -7.88 -6.42
CA ALA A 33 4.50 -7.21 -5.13
C ALA A 33 3.74 -5.89 -5.20
N VAL A 34 2.82 -5.68 -4.24
CA VAL A 34 1.89 -4.55 -4.22
C VAL A 34 1.74 -3.95 -2.83
N TYR A 35 1.41 -2.67 -2.77
CA TYR A 35 0.91 -2.00 -1.57
C TYR A 35 -0.61 -2.02 -1.59
N VAL A 36 -1.19 -2.48 -0.49
CA VAL A 36 -2.63 -2.60 -0.33
C VAL A 36 -3.09 -2.01 0.99
N PRO A 37 -4.29 -1.41 1.03
CA PRO A 37 -4.84 -0.91 2.27
C PRO A 37 -5.31 -2.10 3.11
N PHE A 38 -5.07 -2.06 4.43
CA PHE A 38 -5.43 -3.09 5.41
C PHE A 38 -5.83 -2.44 6.74
N GLY A 39 -7.15 -2.29 6.96
CA GLY A 39 -7.67 -1.40 8.01
C GLY A 39 -7.16 0.04 7.80
N ALA A 40 -6.61 0.64 8.85
CA ALA A 40 -6.01 1.98 8.84
C ALA A 40 -4.55 2.03 8.35
N ARG A 41 -3.97 0.89 7.98
CA ARG A 41 -2.57 0.75 7.57
C ARG A 41 -2.48 0.41 6.09
N THR A 42 -1.33 0.71 5.48
CA THR A 42 -0.92 0.12 4.20
C THR A 42 0.06 -1.01 4.49
N LEU A 43 -0.15 -2.16 3.86
CA LEU A 43 0.71 -3.33 3.98
C LEU A 43 1.26 -3.73 2.61
N GLN A 44 2.37 -4.46 2.64
CA GLN A 44 2.87 -5.17 1.48
C GLN A 44 2.05 -6.44 1.26
N GLY A 45 1.86 -6.81 0.01
CA GLY A 45 1.28 -8.09 -0.36
C GLY A 45 1.86 -8.62 -1.67
N ILE A 46 1.53 -9.88 -1.95
CA ILE A 46 1.83 -10.55 -3.22
C ILE A 46 0.52 -10.95 -3.87
N VAL A 47 0.35 -10.61 -5.15
CA VAL A 47 -0.82 -11.00 -5.95
C VAL A 47 -0.79 -12.51 -6.17
N ALA A 48 -1.79 -13.20 -5.65
CA ALA A 48 -1.94 -14.65 -5.75
C ALA A 48 -2.78 -15.08 -6.96
N GLU A 49 -3.80 -14.30 -7.29
CA GLU A 49 -4.76 -14.60 -8.36
C GLU A 49 -5.31 -13.28 -8.93
N ILE A 50 -5.72 -13.29 -10.20
CA ILE A 50 -6.43 -12.19 -10.85
C ILE A 50 -7.76 -12.74 -11.37
N THR A 51 -8.87 -12.10 -11.01
CA THR A 51 -10.23 -12.54 -11.32
C THR A 51 -11.04 -11.44 -11.99
N ALA A 52 -12.05 -11.80 -12.78
CA ALA A 52 -12.97 -10.84 -13.38
C ALA A 52 -14.03 -10.34 -12.39
N GLU A 53 -14.38 -11.17 -11.40
CA GLU A 53 -15.38 -10.89 -10.38
C GLU A 53 -14.75 -10.91 -8.99
N PRO A 54 -15.21 -10.06 -8.07
CA PRO A 54 -14.67 -10.03 -6.72
C PRO A 54 -15.31 -11.13 -5.87
N ARG A 55 -14.54 -11.72 -4.95
CA ARG A 55 -15.10 -12.67 -3.97
C ARG A 55 -16.01 -11.98 -2.94
N TYR A 56 -15.85 -10.67 -2.76
CA TYR A 56 -16.60 -9.84 -1.81
C TYR A 56 -17.03 -8.52 -2.46
N LYS A 57 -18.22 -8.00 -2.12
CA LYS A 57 -18.77 -6.79 -2.77
C LYS A 57 -17.96 -5.53 -2.43
N ASP A 58 -17.61 -5.35 -1.16
CA ASP A 58 -16.90 -4.15 -0.70
C ASP A 58 -15.40 -4.35 -0.81
N THR A 59 -14.83 -3.94 -1.95
CA THR A 59 -13.40 -4.01 -2.21
C THR A 59 -12.76 -2.64 -2.10
N ARG A 60 -11.49 -2.62 -1.70
CA ARG A 60 -10.62 -1.43 -1.80
C ARG A 60 -9.65 -1.62 -2.95
N ASP A 61 -9.03 -0.54 -3.38
CA ASP A 61 -8.11 -0.55 -4.50
C ASP A 61 -6.72 -0.99 -4.06
N ILE A 62 -5.97 -1.60 -4.99
CA ILE A 62 -4.51 -1.66 -4.86
C ILE A 62 -3.97 -0.23 -4.94
N GLU A 63 -3.14 0.15 -3.97
CA GLU A 63 -2.61 1.52 -3.89
C GLU A 63 -1.41 1.74 -4.80
N ALA A 64 -0.52 0.74 -4.94
CA ALA A 64 0.64 0.83 -5.82
C ALA A 64 1.31 -0.53 -6.06
N VAL A 65 2.12 -0.60 -7.11
CA VAL A 65 3.04 -1.71 -7.38
C VAL A 65 4.40 -1.44 -6.73
N ILE A 66 4.97 -2.42 -6.03
CA ILE A 66 6.25 -2.29 -5.30
C ILE A 66 7.44 -2.45 -6.25
N ASP A 67 7.41 -3.48 -7.10
CA ASP A 67 8.41 -3.78 -8.12
C ASP A 67 7.68 -3.95 -9.44
N ALA A 68 8.21 -3.43 -10.54
CA ALA A 68 7.58 -3.52 -11.86
C ALA A 68 7.50 -4.96 -12.40
N ARG A 69 8.35 -5.88 -11.91
CA ARG A 69 8.34 -7.29 -12.30
C ARG A 69 7.73 -8.17 -11.20
N PRO A 70 7.08 -9.29 -11.56
CA PRO A 70 6.71 -10.30 -10.59
C PRO A 70 7.95 -10.78 -9.83
N LEU A 71 7.90 -10.74 -8.50
CA LEU A 71 9.00 -11.22 -7.65
C LEU A 71 8.96 -12.73 -7.47
N VAL A 72 7.80 -13.34 -7.74
CA VAL A 72 7.55 -14.76 -7.57
C VAL A 72 6.98 -15.29 -8.88
N THR A 73 7.53 -16.39 -9.40
CA THR A 73 7.02 -17.00 -10.62
C THR A 73 5.73 -17.76 -10.35
N PRO A 74 4.92 -18.06 -11.38
CA PRO A 74 3.69 -18.86 -11.20
C PRO A 74 3.94 -20.22 -10.52
N GLU A 75 5.02 -20.92 -10.87
CA GLU A 75 5.36 -22.23 -10.28
C GLU A 75 5.70 -22.10 -8.79
N ARG A 76 6.40 -21.02 -8.43
CA ARG A 76 6.73 -20.69 -7.04
C ARG A 76 5.48 -20.28 -6.26
N MET A 77 4.54 -19.57 -6.89
CA MET A 77 3.23 -19.29 -6.29
C MET A 77 2.44 -20.57 -6.05
N SER A 78 2.43 -21.52 -6.99
CA SER A 78 1.80 -22.83 -6.79
C SER A 78 2.45 -23.60 -5.64
N LEU A 79 3.79 -23.59 -5.54
CA LEU A 79 4.50 -24.20 -4.42
C LEU A 79 4.16 -23.54 -3.09
N ALA A 80 4.06 -22.22 -3.04
CA ALA A 80 3.68 -21.50 -1.83
C ALA A 80 2.24 -21.82 -1.40
N GLY A 81 1.32 -21.97 -2.36
CA GLY A 81 -0.04 -22.46 -2.12
C GLY A 81 -0.04 -23.86 -1.51
N TRP A 82 0.72 -24.78 -2.11
CA TRP A 82 0.87 -26.15 -1.57
C TRP A 82 1.43 -26.15 -0.14
N LEU A 83 2.46 -25.34 0.15
CA LEU A 83 3.02 -25.22 1.50
C LEU A 83 1.99 -24.71 2.50
N SER A 84 1.23 -23.67 2.13
CA SER A 84 0.17 -23.08 2.96
C SER A 84 -0.92 -24.11 3.30
N ASP A 85 -1.33 -24.91 2.31
CA ASP A 85 -2.38 -25.90 2.49
C ASP A 85 -1.91 -27.11 3.30
N TYR A 86 -0.72 -27.63 2.98
CA TYR A 86 -0.14 -28.80 3.63
C TYR A 86 0.24 -28.52 5.09
N TYR A 87 0.97 -27.42 5.34
CA TYR A 87 1.46 -27.07 6.68
C TYR A 87 0.52 -26.17 7.47
N ARG A 88 -0.64 -25.81 6.90
CA ARG A 88 -1.62 -24.89 7.52
C ARG A 88 -1.02 -23.54 7.91
N ALA A 89 0.00 -23.11 7.18
CA ALA A 89 0.69 -21.84 7.39
C ALA A 89 -0.01 -20.68 6.65
N PRO A 90 0.21 -19.42 7.05
CA PRO A 90 -0.21 -18.25 6.27
C PRO A 90 0.42 -18.24 4.87
N LEU A 91 -0.38 -17.99 3.83
CA LEU A 91 0.10 -17.97 2.44
C LEU A 91 1.24 -16.96 2.25
N PHE A 92 1.12 -15.77 2.84
CA PHE A 92 2.17 -14.76 2.73
C PHE A 92 3.50 -15.25 3.33
N ASP A 93 3.47 -16.00 4.44
CA ASP A 93 4.69 -16.52 5.06
C ASP A 93 5.39 -17.52 4.13
N CYS A 94 4.62 -18.43 3.52
CA CYS A 94 5.15 -19.37 2.53
C CYS A 94 5.75 -18.65 1.31
N VAL A 95 5.04 -17.67 0.75
CA VAL A 95 5.54 -16.86 -0.38
C VAL A 95 6.78 -16.07 0.03
N SER A 96 6.84 -15.58 1.26
CA SER A 96 7.93 -14.72 1.74
C SER A 96 9.29 -15.40 1.77
N LEU A 97 9.34 -16.74 1.82
CA LEU A 97 10.56 -17.54 1.71
C LEU A 97 11.22 -17.42 0.34
N MET A 98 10.47 -16.97 -0.68
CA MET A 98 10.90 -16.87 -2.07
C MET A 98 11.24 -15.43 -2.47
N LEU A 99 11.05 -14.47 -1.57
CA LEU A 99 11.25 -13.05 -1.82
C LEU A 99 12.70 -12.63 -1.54
N PRO A 100 13.20 -11.59 -2.24
CA PRO A 100 14.54 -11.09 -1.99
C PRO A 100 14.70 -10.58 -0.54
N PRO A 101 15.93 -10.66 0.02
CA PRO A 101 16.20 -10.15 1.36
C PRO A 101 15.86 -8.66 1.45
N GLY A 102 15.24 -8.25 2.56
CA GLY A 102 14.82 -6.86 2.77
C GLY A 102 13.45 -6.50 2.20
N PHE A 103 12.73 -7.44 1.56
CA PHE A 103 11.36 -7.18 1.10
C PHE A 103 10.43 -6.73 2.24
N LYS A 104 10.47 -7.39 3.40
CA LYS A 104 9.61 -7.10 4.57
C LYS A 104 9.90 -5.75 5.27
N ARG A 105 10.68 -4.86 4.65
CA ARG A 105 10.91 -3.52 5.18
C ARG A 105 9.63 -2.71 5.16
N ARG A 106 9.40 -1.92 6.20
CA ARG A 106 8.23 -1.04 6.26
C ARG A 106 8.30 0.00 5.15
N PRO A 107 7.22 0.21 4.39
CA PRO A 107 7.16 1.30 3.42
C PRO A 107 7.18 2.64 4.14
N GLN A 108 7.86 3.62 3.53
CA GLN A 108 7.64 5.02 3.84
C GLN A 108 6.45 5.49 2.99
N THR A 109 5.37 5.89 3.66
CA THR A 109 4.21 6.47 2.99
C THR A 109 4.47 7.95 2.81
N LEU A 110 4.55 8.39 1.56
CA LEU A 110 4.74 9.77 1.19
C LEU A 110 3.42 10.38 0.75
N LEU A 111 3.23 11.65 1.07
CA LEU A 111 2.05 12.44 0.76
C LEU A 111 2.48 13.59 -0.14
N ARG A 112 1.73 13.78 -1.22
CA ARG A 112 1.88 14.92 -2.14
C ARG A 112 0.51 15.45 -2.55
N LEU A 113 0.45 16.70 -3.00
CA LEU A 113 -0.78 17.22 -3.60
C LEU A 113 -1.04 16.53 -4.94
N ALA A 114 -2.29 16.16 -5.19
CA ALA A 114 -2.72 15.48 -6.40
C ALA A 114 -3.31 16.45 -7.45
N PHE A 115 -3.40 17.74 -7.12
CA PHE A 115 -3.96 18.80 -7.95
C PHE A 115 -3.03 20.03 -7.91
N TRP A 116 -3.18 20.90 -8.90
CA TRP A 116 -2.43 22.15 -8.98
C TRP A 116 -3.07 23.18 -8.06
N ALA A 117 -2.29 24.08 -7.47
CA ALA A 117 -2.72 24.94 -6.35
C ALA A 117 -4.02 25.76 -6.58
N GLY A 118 -4.47 25.93 -7.82
CA GLY A 118 -5.70 26.63 -8.22
C GLY A 118 -7.00 25.81 -8.17
N ASP A 119 -6.96 24.49 -8.03
CA ASP A 119 -8.16 23.62 -8.01
C ASP A 119 -8.57 23.22 -6.58
N ALA A 120 -8.11 23.95 -5.55
CA ALA A 120 -8.43 23.65 -4.17
C ALA A 120 -9.93 23.85 -3.90
N PRO A 121 -10.65 22.86 -3.37
CA PRO A 121 -12.06 23.03 -3.03
C PRO A 121 -12.27 24.07 -1.93
N ASP A 122 -13.35 24.84 -2.02
CA ASP A 122 -13.70 25.85 -1.02
C ASP A 122 -14.24 25.25 0.29
N ASP A 123 -14.69 24.00 0.28
CA ASP A 123 -15.36 23.29 1.37
C ASP A 123 -14.41 22.52 2.31
N LEU A 124 -13.16 22.96 2.43
CA LEU A 124 -12.17 22.35 3.31
C LEU A 124 -12.34 22.83 4.76
N ASN A 125 -12.26 21.91 5.72
CA ASN A 125 -12.18 22.29 7.13
C ASN A 125 -10.79 22.85 7.50
N ASP A 126 -10.68 23.53 8.64
CA ASP A 126 -9.44 24.17 9.08
C ASP A 126 -8.24 23.21 9.15
N THR A 127 -8.47 21.97 9.60
CA THR A 127 -7.43 20.94 9.65
C THR A 127 -7.01 20.49 8.26
N GLU A 128 -7.95 20.27 7.34
CA GLU A 128 -7.68 19.91 5.94
C GLU A 128 -6.90 21.01 5.23
N ARG A 129 -7.28 22.27 5.43
CA ARG A 129 -6.56 23.44 4.90
C ARG A 129 -5.14 23.51 5.42
N THR A 130 -4.95 23.34 6.74
CA THR A 130 -3.62 23.29 7.37
C THR A 130 -2.73 22.18 6.80
N VAL A 131 -3.30 20.98 6.61
CA VAL A 131 -2.59 19.83 6.00
C VAL A 131 -2.19 20.14 4.56
N MET A 132 -3.08 20.77 3.79
CA MET A 132 -2.79 21.15 2.42
C MET A 132 -1.70 22.21 2.30
N ASP A 133 -1.74 23.25 3.14
CA ASP A 133 -0.73 24.30 3.14
C ASP A 133 0.66 23.74 3.52
N ALA A 134 0.72 22.84 4.50
CA ALA A 134 1.96 22.14 4.83
C ALA A 134 2.51 21.29 3.68
N LEU A 135 1.65 20.69 2.85
CA LEU A 135 2.06 19.93 1.67
C LEU A 135 2.44 20.82 0.48
N ARG A 136 1.87 22.03 0.36
CA ARG A 136 2.25 23.02 -0.66
C ARG A 136 3.70 23.46 -0.51
N GLU A 137 4.18 23.63 0.73
CA GLU A 137 5.54 24.10 1.00
C GLU A 137 6.63 23.06 0.71
N ARG A 138 6.30 21.76 0.75
CA ARG A 138 7.29 20.67 0.80
C ARG A 138 7.30 19.76 -0.43
N GLU A 139 6.40 19.96 -1.39
CA GLU A 139 6.10 19.11 -2.57
C GLU A 139 5.74 17.64 -2.25
N GLU A 140 6.56 16.94 -1.47
CA GLU A 140 6.33 15.57 -0.99
C GLU A 140 6.86 15.42 0.46
N THR A 141 6.07 14.84 1.36
CA THR A 141 6.44 14.66 2.78
C THR A 141 6.04 13.28 3.30
N GLU A 142 6.87 12.67 4.16
CA GLU A 142 6.51 11.41 4.82
C GLU A 142 5.32 11.61 5.76
N SER A 143 4.35 10.69 5.71
CA SER A 143 3.12 10.78 6.50
C SER A 143 3.39 10.90 8.00
N GLU A 144 4.47 10.28 8.51
CA GLU A 144 4.83 10.37 9.92
C GLU A 144 5.50 11.72 10.27
N ASP A 145 6.30 12.26 9.35
CA ASP A 145 6.92 13.59 9.51
C ASP A 145 5.87 14.70 9.44
N LEU A 146 4.88 14.58 8.56
CA LEU A 146 3.76 15.51 8.48
C LEU A 146 2.97 15.55 9.81
N LYS A 147 2.65 14.36 10.35
CA LYS A 147 1.99 14.23 11.65
C LYS A 147 2.82 14.81 12.79
N ARG A 148 4.15 14.64 12.76
CA ARG A 148 5.06 15.24 13.75
C ARG A 148 5.09 16.76 13.64
N SER A 149 5.14 17.32 12.44
CA SER A 149 5.14 18.78 12.25
C SER A 149 3.81 19.42 12.66
N LEU A 150 2.70 18.69 12.55
CA LEU A 150 1.36 19.16 12.90
C LEU A 150 0.85 18.55 14.22
N LYS A 151 1.74 18.19 15.14
CA LYS A 151 1.39 17.51 16.40
C LYS A 151 0.37 18.26 17.27
N ASP A 152 0.34 19.60 17.16
CA ASP A 152 -0.54 20.47 17.94
C ASP A 152 -1.93 20.62 17.30
N VAL A 153 -2.09 20.15 16.06
CA VAL A 153 -3.35 20.18 15.32
C VAL A 153 -4.11 18.87 15.57
N ARG A 154 -5.34 18.99 16.08
CA ARG A 154 -6.20 17.80 16.28
C ARG A 154 -6.75 17.31 14.95
N GLY A 155 -6.87 15.99 14.80
CA GLY A 155 -7.56 15.37 13.67
C GLY A 155 -6.76 15.26 12.37
N VAL A 156 -5.44 15.51 12.38
CA VAL A 156 -4.58 15.45 11.18
C VAL A 156 -4.72 14.13 10.42
N ALA A 157 -4.74 12.99 11.13
CA ALA A 157 -4.90 11.67 10.49
C ALA A 157 -6.24 11.52 9.75
N ARG A 158 -7.32 12.09 10.30
CA ARG A 158 -8.65 12.07 9.67
C ARG A 158 -8.69 13.02 8.47
N ALA A 159 -8.09 14.19 8.59
CA ALA A 159 -7.97 15.15 7.49
C ALA A 159 -7.18 14.55 6.32
N VAL A 160 -6.01 13.94 6.57
CA VAL A 160 -5.24 13.23 5.53
C VAL A 160 -6.08 12.12 4.88
N ALA A 161 -6.78 11.30 5.67
CA ALA A 161 -7.65 10.25 5.12
C ALA A 161 -8.80 10.80 4.26
N SER A 162 -9.38 11.94 4.66
CA SER A 162 -10.42 12.65 3.91
C SER A 162 -9.88 13.19 2.58
N LEU A 163 -8.75 13.92 2.62
CA LEU A 163 -8.10 14.50 1.45
C LEU A 163 -7.66 13.45 0.44
N VAL A 164 -7.15 12.30 0.91
CA VAL A 164 -6.79 11.17 0.03
C VAL A 164 -8.04 10.58 -0.63
N ARG A 165 -9.13 10.40 0.12
CA ARG A 165 -10.39 9.88 -0.43
C ARG A 165 -11.00 10.82 -1.47
N ARG A 166 -10.84 12.13 -1.27
CA ARG A 166 -11.30 13.17 -2.19
C ARG A 166 -10.39 13.36 -3.41
N GLY A 167 -9.28 12.63 -3.50
CA GLY A 167 -8.31 12.76 -4.59
C GLY A 167 -7.51 14.07 -4.55
N LEU A 168 -7.48 14.76 -3.42
CA LEU A 168 -6.73 16.02 -3.24
C LEU A 168 -5.28 15.77 -2.82
N VAL A 169 -5.05 14.69 -2.09
CA VAL A 169 -3.71 14.24 -1.69
C VAL A 169 -3.48 12.85 -2.26
N ALA A 170 -2.37 12.68 -2.98
CA ALA A 170 -1.94 11.37 -3.44
C ALA A 170 -0.99 10.73 -2.42
N ARG A 171 -1.14 9.41 -2.24
CA ARG A 171 -0.15 8.59 -1.53
C ARG A 171 0.82 7.98 -2.54
N THR A 172 2.10 8.17 -2.29
CA THR A 172 3.20 7.48 -2.97
C THR A 172 3.99 6.67 -1.95
N TYR A 173 4.75 5.67 -2.40
CA TYR A 173 5.50 4.80 -1.50
C TYR A 173 6.96 4.77 -1.93
N ARG A 174 7.87 4.90 -0.95
CA ARG A 174 9.29 4.58 -1.13
C ARG A 174 9.70 3.47 -0.18
N LEU A 175 10.60 2.59 -0.64
CA LEU A 175 11.28 1.65 0.23
C LEU A 175 12.20 2.42 1.17
N ALA A 176 12.08 2.19 2.48
CA ALA A 176 12.98 2.79 3.47
C ALA A 176 14.44 2.46 3.12
N ARG A 177 15.32 3.46 3.21
CA ARG A 177 16.76 3.30 2.95
C ARG A 177 17.32 2.13 3.78
N PRO A 178 18.26 1.32 3.25
CA PRO A 178 18.93 0.29 4.02
C PRO A 178 19.58 0.90 5.27
N ALA A 179 19.26 0.36 6.45
CA ALA A 179 19.89 0.78 7.71
C ALA A 179 21.34 0.26 7.86
N VAL A 180 21.87 -0.44 6.86
CA VAL A 180 23.18 -1.11 6.91
C VAL A 180 24.08 -0.48 5.85
N GLN A 181 25.18 0.14 6.29
CA GLN A 181 26.29 0.48 5.40
C GLN A 181 27.09 -0.80 5.09
N PRO A 182 27.60 -0.98 3.86
CA PRO A 182 28.54 -2.05 3.58
C PRO A 182 29.73 -1.92 4.54
N ARG A 183 30.04 -2.99 5.28
CA ARG A 183 31.36 -3.10 5.89
C ARG A 183 32.32 -3.40 4.75
N VAL A 184 33.11 -2.39 4.36
CA VAL A 184 34.32 -2.56 3.53
C VAL A 184 35.44 -3.04 4.43
#